data_AF-A0A9E3A2E0-F1
#
_entry.id   AF-A0A9E3A2E0-F1
#
_cell.length_a   1.000
_cell.length_b   1.000
_cell.length_c   1.000
_cell.angle_alpha   90.00
_cell.angle_beta   90.00
_cell.angle_gamma   90.00
#
_symmetry.space_group_name_H-M   'P 1'
#
loop_
_entity.id
_entity.type
_entity.pdbx_description
1 polymer ?
#
loop_
_entity_poly.entity_id
_entity_poly.type
_entity_poly.pdbx_seq_one_letter_code
_entity_poly.pdbx_strand_id
1 'polypeptide(L)'
;MNTLRAVKPQHETRTRILDAAEELFMLHGFEGTSMRLLTAKAGVNLAAVNYHFGSKDALIEAVFRRRLDPMNVARTAELDKLEASESAPSPEAIIRAFITPGLKLMADGKDGGRNFTRLLGRAYTEPNKAVRQLIGQMY
;
A
#
# COMPACT_ATOMS: atom_id res chain seq x y z
N MET A 1 -26.24 30.23 16.83
CA MET A 1 -25.82 29.88 15.45
C MET A 1 -24.93 28.66 15.53
N ASN A 2 -25.44 27.51 15.08
CA ASN A 2 -24.79 26.20 15.23
C ASN A 2 -23.84 26.00 14.04
N THR A 3 -22.53 25.95 14.29
CA THR A 3 -21.50 25.74 13.26
C THR A 3 -21.65 24.34 12.66
N LEU A 4 -22.02 24.29 11.37
CA LEU A 4 -22.00 23.09 10.55
C LEU A 4 -20.59 22.48 10.55
N ARG A 5 -20.43 21.37 11.28
CA ARG A 5 -19.28 20.48 11.18
C ARG A 5 -19.32 19.87 9.78
N ALA A 6 -18.61 20.49 8.82
CA ALA A 6 -18.51 19.97 7.47
C ALA A 6 -18.03 18.50 7.53
N VAL A 7 -18.91 17.59 7.15
CA VAL A 7 -18.59 16.16 7.06
C VAL A 7 -17.59 16.04 5.90
N LYS A 8 -16.31 15.88 6.24
CA LYS A 8 -15.26 15.64 5.25
C LYS A 8 -15.57 14.35 4.46
N PRO A 9 -15.40 14.33 3.13
CA PRO A 9 -15.76 13.19 2.29
C PRO A 9 -15.16 11.87 2.80
N GLN A 10 -15.90 10.77 2.66
CA GLN A 10 -15.44 9.43 3.09
C GLN A 10 -14.11 9.03 2.44
N HIS A 11 -13.88 9.43 1.18
CA HIS A 11 -12.62 9.22 0.47
C HIS A 11 -11.43 9.92 1.15
N GLU A 12 -11.63 11.15 1.65
CA GLU A 12 -10.60 11.89 2.39
C GLU A 12 -10.26 11.19 3.72
N THR A 13 -11.26 10.62 4.39
CA THR A 13 -11.06 9.88 5.65
C THR A 13 -10.29 8.57 5.43
N ARG A 14 -10.65 7.80 4.40
CA ARG A 14 -9.92 6.57 4.03
C ARG A 14 -8.45 6.88 3.72
N THR A 15 -8.17 7.92 2.94
CA THR A 15 -6.80 8.32 2.59
C THR A 15 -5.99 8.72 3.82
N ARG A 16 -6.54 9.56 4.71
CA ARG A 16 -5.84 9.96 5.96
C ARG A 16 -5.50 8.76 6.85
N ILE A 17 -6.40 7.77 6.92
CA ILE A 17 -6.14 6.55 7.69
C ILE A 17 -4.99 5.76 7.06
N LEU A 18 -4.96 5.60 5.73
CA LEU A 18 -3.89 4.90 5.04
C LEU A 18 -2.53 5.62 5.16
N ASP A 19 -2.52 6.94 5.08
CA ASP A 19 -1.30 7.75 5.27
C ASP A 19 -0.75 7.60 6.68
N ALA A 20 -1.61 7.72 7.69
CA ALA A 20 -1.22 7.52 9.07
C ALA A 20 -0.73 6.09 9.33
N ALA A 21 -1.40 5.08 8.76
CA ALA A 21 -1.04 3.68 8.89
C ALA A 21 0.32 3.38 8.27
N GLU A 22 0.55 3.80 7.02
CA GLU A 22 1.82 3.58 6.31
C GLU A 22 3.01 4.17 7.09
N GLU A 23 2.87 5.39 7.60
CA GLU A 23 3.92 6.03 8.39
C GLU A 23 4.15 5.33 9.74
N LEU A 24 3.08 4.98 10.46
CA LEU A 24 3.21 4.33 11.77
C LEU A 24 3.77 2.91 11.65
N PHE A 25 3.32 2.12 10.66
CA PHE A 25 3.88 0.79 10.42
C PHE A 25 5.35 0.87 10.00
N MET A 26 5.74 1.88 9.22
CA MET A 26 7.14 2.11 8.91
C MET A 26 7.98 2.46 10.16
N LEU A 27 7.44 3.30 11.05
CA LEU A 27 8.17 3.76 12.25
C LEU A 27 8.22 2.70 13.36
N HIS A 28 7.09 2.08 13.67
CA HIS A 28 6.90 1.26 14.86
C HIS A 28 6.69 -0.24 14.57
N GLY A 29 6.68 -0.63 13.29
CA GLY A 29 6.29 -1.98 12.89
C GLY A 29 4.80 -2.25 13.05
N PHE A 30 4.37 -3.46 12.69
CA PHE A 30 2.95 -3.81 12.75
C PHE A 30 2.47 -3.93 14.19
N GLU A 31 3.17 -4.72 15.02
CA GLU A 31 2.79 -4.94 16.43
C GLU A 31 2.89 -3.66 17.28
N GLY A 32 3.94 -2.86 17.07
CA GLY A 32 4.16 -1.61 17.81
C GLY A 32 3.14 -0.51 17.50
N THR A 33 2.35 -0.66 16.43
CA THR A 33 1.31 0.31 16.05
C THR A 33 -0.03 -0.06 16.68
N SER A 34 -0.45 0.65 17.72
CA SER A 34 -1.78 0.49 18.31
C SER A 34 -2.87 1.23 17.50
N MET A 35 -4.10 0.71 17.54
CA MET A 35 -5.25 1.39 16.91
C MET A 35 -5.50 2.79 17.49
N ARG A 36 -5.21 2.99 18.79
CA ARG A 36 -5.33 4.31 19.44
C ARG A 36 -4.34 5.32 18.85
N LEU A 37 -3.08 4.91 18.69
CA LEU A 37 -2.04 5.75 18.08
C LEU A 37 -2.42 6.12 16.65
N LEU A 38 -2.94 5.15 15.90
CA LEU A 38 -3.41 5.32 14.54
C LEU A 38 -4.58 6.31 14.44
N THR A 39 -5.61 6.16 15.27
CA THR A 39 -6.77 7.08 15.29
C THR A 39 -6.37 8.49 15.66
N ALA A 40 -5.42 8.65 16.59
CA ALA A 40 -4.92 9.95 17.01
C ALA A 40 -4.16 10.63 15.85
N LYS A 41 -3.25 9.92 15.18
CA LYS A 41 -2.49 10.46 14.05
C LYS A 41 -3.38 10.79 12.85
N ALA A 42 -4.34 9.92 12.51
CA ALA A 42 -5.25 10.14 11.39
C ALA A 42 -6.29 11.24 11.67
N GLY A 43 -6.49 11.65 12.93
CA GLY A 43 -7.55 12.59 13.31
C GLY A 43 -8.94 12.01 13.07
N VAL A 44 -9.16 10.75 13.45
CA VAL A 44 -10.42 10.01 13.30
C VAL A 44 -10.73 9.24 14.57
N ASN A 45 -11.95 8.71 14.70
CA ASN A 45 -12.31 7.80 15.77
C ASN A 45 -12.12 6.33 15.34
N LEU A 46 -12.13 5.40 16.31
CA LEU A 46 -11.98 3.96 16.05
C LEU A 46 -13.10 3.42 15.15
N ALA A 47 -14.33 3.93 15.31
CA ALA A 47 -15.47 3.52 14.49
C ALA A 47 -15.25 3.78 12.99
N ALA A 48 -14.63 4.92 12.63
CA ALA A 48 -14.29 5.24 11.24
C ALA A 48 -13.25 4.27 10.67
N VAL A 49 -12.25 3.87 11.47
CA VAL A 49 -11.25 2.89 11.04
C VAL A 49 -11.89 1.52 10.82
N ASN A 50 -12.71 1.07 11.78
CA ASN A 50 -13.44 -0.19 11.65
C ASN A 50 -14.44 -0.17 10.49
N TYR A 51 -15.10 0.95 10.23
CA TYR A 51 -15.99 1.09 9.07
C TYR A 51 -15.25 0.96 7.74
N HIS A 52 -14.06 1.56 7.61
CA HIS A 52 -13.32 1.54 6.35
C HIS A 52 -12.51 0.26 6.09
N PHE A 53 -12.03 -0.39 7.15
CA PHE A 53 -11.07 -1.50 7.03
C PHE A 53 -11.49 -2.75 7.80
N GLY A 54 -12.43 -2.68 8.74
CA GLY A 54 -12.88 -3.82 9.54
C GLY A 54 -11.89 -4.24 10.63
N SER A 55 -10.63 -4.49 10.29
CA SER A 55 -9.59 -4.95 11.21
C SER A 55 -8.23 -4.29 10.96
N LYS A 56 -7.31 -4.44 11.91
CA LYS A 56 -5.91 -3.99 11.74
C LYS A 56 -5.20 -4.75 10.61
N ASP A 57 -5.46 -6.05 10.49
CA ASP A 57 -4.89 -6.88 9.41
C ASP A 57 -5.37 -6.43 8.03
N ALA A 58 -6.67 -6.15 7.89
CA ALA A 58 -7.23 -5.63 6.65
C ALA A 58 -6.76 -4.19 6.35
N LEU A 59 -6.47 -3.39 7.38
CA LEU A 59 -5.82 -2.09 7.20
C LEU A 59 -4.38 -2.24 6.72
N ILE A 60 -3.61 -3.18 7.28
CA ILE A 60 -2.26 -3.51 6.81
C ILE A 60 -2.32 -3.92 5.34
N GLU A 61 -3.23 -4.83 4.99
CA GLU A 61 -3.45 -5.27 3.61
C GLU A 61 -3.75 -4.09 2.67
N ALA A 62 -4.64 -3.18 3.09
CA ALA A 62 -5.01 -2.02 2.30
C ALA A 62 -3.85 -1.03 2.08
N VAL A 63 -2.92 -0.90 3.03
CA VAL A 63 -1.70 -0.10 2.87
C VAL A 63 -0.81 -0.70 1.77
N PHE A 64 -0.63 -2.02 1.74
CA PHE A 64 0.14 -2.68 0.69
C PHE A 64 -0.54 -2.57 -0.67
N ARG A 65 -1.84 -2.92 -0.77
CA ARG A 65 -2.61 -2.85 -2.02
C ARG A 65 -2.59 -1.45 -2.65
N ARG A 66 -2.65 -0.39 -1.83
CA ARG A 66 -2.57 1.01 -2.31
C ARG A 66 -1.34 1.27 -3.20
N ARG A 67 -0.23 0.56 -2.95
CA ARG A 67 1.03 0.72 -3.67
C ARG A 67 1.26 -0.39 -4.70
N LEU A 68 0.93 -1.62 -4.33
CA LEU A 68 1.21 -2.80 -5.12
C LEU A 68 0.22 -2.98 -6.29
N ASP A 69 -1.05 -2.58 -6.13
CA ASP A 69 -2.06 -2.74 -7.19
C ASP A 69 -1.71 -1.86 -8.41
N PRO A 70 -1.43 -0.54 -8.28
CA PRO A 70 -1.03 0.28 -9.43
C PRO A 70 0.28 -0.19 -10.08
N MET A 71 1.23 -0.68 -9.27
CA MET A 71 2.49 -1.25 -9.77
C MET A 71 2.21 -2.51 -10.60
N ASN A 72 1.30 -3.38 -10.16
CA ASN A 72 0.91 -4.58 -10.91
C ASN A 72 0.16 -4.24 -12.19
N VAL A 73 -0.75 -3.27 -12.16
CA VAL A 73 -1.41 -2.78 -13.37
C VAL A 73 -0.39 -2.30 -14.40
N ALA A 74 0.60 -1.52 -13.97
CA ALA A 74 1.69 -1.07 -14.85
C ALA A 74 2.53 -2.23 -15.37
N ARG A 75 2.81 -3.24 -14.54
CA ARG A 75 3.52 -4.46 -14.94
C ARG A 75 2.77 -5.25 -16.01
N THR A 76 1.50 -5.55 -15.78
CA THR A 76 0.67 -6.26 -16.76
C THR A 76 0.63 -5.49 -18.07
N ALA A 77 0.42 -4.17 -18.03
CA ALA A 77 0.42 -3.35 -19.24
C ALA A 77 1.74 -3.37 -20.02
N GLU A 78 2.90 -3.48 -19.37
CA GLU A 78 4.18 -3.64 -20.07
C GLU A 78 4.36 -5.06 -20.65
N LEU A 79 3.85 -6.08 -19.97
CA LEU A 79 3.88 -7.46 -20.47
C LEU A 79 2.92 -7.66 -21.65
N ASP A 80 1.72 -7.09 -21.60
CA ASP A 80 0.73 -7.14 -22.68
C ASP A 80 1.30 -6.53 -23.97
N LYS A 81 2.09 -5.46 -23.87
CA LYS A 81 2.80 -4.84 -25.02
C LYS A 81 3.81 -5.79 -25.65
N LEU A 82 4.50 -6.59 -24.85
CA LEU A 82 5.46 -7.58 -25.34
C LEU A 82 4.75 -8.77 -25.99
N GLU A 83 3.64 -9.21 -25.40
CA GLU A 83 2.82 -10.29 -25.94
C GLU A 83 2.18 -9.92 -27.29
N ALA A 84 1.77 -8.65 -27.45
CA ALA A 84 1.20 -8.15 -28.70
C ALA A 84 2.24 -7.94 -29.83
N SER A 85 3.53 -8.16 -29.58
CA SER A 85 4.58 -7.94 -30.59
C SER A 85 4.67 -9.10 -31.60
N GLU A 86 5.08 -8.80 -32.84
CA GLU A 86 5.12 -9.79 -33.93
C GLU A 86 6.19 -10.89 -33.72
N SER A 87 7.15 -10.66 -32.83
CA SER A 87 8.25 -11.57 -32.53
C SER A 87 8.19 -12.02 -31.09
N ALA A 88 8.56 -13.26 -30.81
CA ALA A 88 8.64 -13.76 -29.44
C ALA A 88 9.58 -12.87 -28.59
N PRO A 89 9.12 -12.35 -27.43
CA PRO A 89 9.95 -11.49 -26.60
C PRO A 89 11.11 -12.28 -25.99
N SER A 90 12.28 -11.65 -25.87
CA SER A 90 13.42 -12.26 -25.20
C SER A 90 13.18 -12.40 -23.68
N PRO A 91 13.80 -13.38 -23.00
CA PRO A 91 13.74 -13.47 -21.55
C PRO A 91 14.15 -12.16 -20.84
N GLU A 92 15.14 -11.45 -21.38
CA GLU A 92 15.57 -10.15 -20.85
C GLU A 92 14.46 -9.10 -20.95
N ALA A 93 13.74 -9.04 -22.07
CA ALA A 93 12.63 -8.10 -22.26
C ALA A 93 11.51 -8.38 -21.26
N ILE A 94 11.15 -9.65 -21.04
CA ILE A 94 10.14 -10.07 -20.08
C ILE A 94 10.55 -9.67 -18.66
N ILE A 95 11.77 -10.01 -18.24
CA ILE A 95 12.28 -9.65 -16.92
C ILE A 95 12.26 -8.13 -16.74
N ARG A 96 12.71 -7.38 -17.75
CA ARG A 96 12.73 -5.91 -17.71
C ARG A 96 11.33 -5.31 -17.55
N ALA A 97 10.36 -5.77 -18.34
CA ALA A 97 8.96 -5.35 -18.23
C ALA A 97 8.38 -5.68 -16.84
N PHE A 98 8.73 -6.83 -16.29
CA PHE A 98 8.28 -7.26 -14.97
C PHE A 98 8.84 -6.42 -13.81
N ILE A 99 10.15 -6.12 -13.83
CA ILE A 99 10.84 -5.46 -12.70
C ILE A 99 10.74 -3.93 -12.74
N THR A 100 10.65 -3.33 -13.93
CA THR A 100 10.71 -1.86 -14.10
C THR A 100 9.64 -1.10 -13.30
N PRO A 101 8.37 -1.52 -13.26
CA PRO A 101 7.35 -0.86 -12.43
C PRO A 101 7.68 -0.89 -10.94
N GLY A 102 8.23 -2.01 -10.44
CA GLY A 102 8.67 -2.12 -9.05
C GLY A 102 9.84 -1.19 -8.72
N LEU A 103 10.81 -1.08 -9.63
CA LEU A 103 11.93 -0.13 -9.49
C LEU A 103 11.45 1.32 -9.49
N LYS A 104 10.47 1.66 -10.35
CA LYS A 104 9.85 3.00 -10.36
C LYS A 104 9.16 3.32 -9.05
N LEU A 105 8.39 2.38 -8.50
CA LEU A 105 7.74 2.53 -7.18
C LEU A 105 8.76 2.79 -6.07
N MET A 106 9.90 2.09 -6.07
CA MET A 106 10.97 2.29 -5.08
C MET A 106 11.71 3.61 -5.25
N ALA A 107 11.90 4.06 -6.50
CA ALA A 107 12.59 5.30 -6.83
C ALA A 107 11.75 6.56 -6.55
N ASP A 108 10.43 6.44 -6.40
CA ASP A 108 9.54 7.57 -6.16
C ASP A 108 9.64 8.11 -4.72
N GLY A 109 10.64 8.97 -4.51
CA GLY A 109 10.83 9.65 -3.23
C GLY A 109 9.79 10.72 -2.91
N LYS A 110 8.96 11.16 -3.88
CA LYS A 110 8.00 12.26 -3.72
C LYS A 110 6.66 11.76 -3.20
N ASP A 111 6.21 10.61 -3.68
CA ASP A 111 4.90 10.04 -3.28
C ASP A 111 5.02 9.01 -2.16
N GLY A 112 6.14 8.97 -1.44
CA GLY A 112 6.33 8.08 -0.27
C GLY A 112 6.93 6.71 -0.60
N GLY A 113 7.46 6.50 -1.80
CA GLY A 113 8.13 5.25 -2.19
C GLY A 113 9.23 4.81 -1.24
N ARG A 114 10.03 5.74 -0.69
CA ARG A 114 11.04 5.44 0.35
C ARG A 114 10.43 4.86 1.63
N ASN A 115 9.28 5.37 2.07
CA ASN A 115 8.59 4.85 3.26
C ASN A 115 8.06 3.45 2.98
N PHE A 116 7.49 3.26 1.78
CA PHE A 116 7.02 1.97 1.33
C PHE A 116 8.13 0.94 1.18
N THR A 117 9.31 1.28 0.64
CA THR A 117 10.47 0.39 0.57
C THR A 117 10.91 -0.09 1.95
N ARG A 118 10.94 0.82 2.94
CA ARG A 118 11.26 0.45 4.33
C ARG A 118 10.17 -0.46 4.93
N LEU A 119 8.91 -0.18 4.65
CA LEU A 119 7.78 -1.01 5.09
C LEU A 119 7.83 -2.41 4.46
N LEU A 120 8.16 -2.51 3.18
CA LEU A 120 8.42 -3.79 2.50
C LEU A 120 9.57 -4.54 3.15
N GLY A 121 10.69 -3.88 3.45
CA GLY A 121 11.81 -4.51 4.16
C GLY A 121 11.38 -5.09 5.52
N ARG A 122 10.59 -4.34 6.29
CA ARG A 122 10.02 -4.82 7.56
C ARG A 122 9.09 -6.02 7.37
N ALA A 123 8.27 -6.04 6.32
CA ALA A 123 7.38 -7.17 6.03
C ALA A 123 8.11 -8.51 5.86
N TYR A 124 9.36 -8.49 5.37
CA TYR A 124 10.19 -9.69 5.26
C TYR A 124 10.82 -10.12 6.59
N THR A 125 11.07 -9.19 7.51
CA THR A 125 11.78 -9.46 8.77
C THR A 125 10.85 -9.59 9.98
N GLU A 126 9.64 -9.05 9.91
CA GLU A 126 8.63 -9.08 10.97
C GLU A 126 7.53 -10.09 10.59
N PRO A 127 7.32 -11.16 11.38
CA PRO A 127 6.34 -12.18 11.07
C PRO A 127 4.90 -11.63 11.22
N ASN A 128 4.30 -11.17 10.13
CA ASN A 128 2.86 -10.87 10.06
C ASN A 128 2.17 -11.83 9.07
N LYS A 129 1.09 -12.49 9.49
CA LYS A 129 0.39 -13.51 8.67
C LYS A 129 -0.34 -12.86 7.48
N ALA A 130 -1.02 -11.74 7.70
CA ALA A 130 -1.76 -11.04 6.65
C ALA A 130 -0.83 -10.56 5.53
N VAL A 131 0.32 -9.99 5.89
CA VAL A 131 1.31 -9.54 4.90
C VAL A 131 1.93 -10.70 4.15
N ARG A 132 2.31 -11.78 4.83
CA ARG A 132 2.84 -12.99 4.18
C ARG A 132 1.84 -13.60 3.20
N GLN A 133 0.57 -13.66 3.59
CA GLN A 133 -0.49 -14.17 2.73
C GLN A 133 -0.73 -13.27 1.53
N LEU A 134 -0.76 -11.94 1.71
CA LEU A 134 -0.89 -10.99 0.61
C LEU A 134 0.26 -11.11 -0.39
N ILE A 135 1.51 -11.12 0.09
CA ILE A 135 2.68 -11.21 -0.79
C ILE A 135 2.68 -12.54 -1.54
N GLY A 136 2.41 -13.67 -0.85
CA GLY A 136 2.43 -14.99 -1.47
C GLY A 136 1.23 -15.33 -2.36
N GLN A 137 0.14 -14.57 -2.32
CA GLN A 137 -1.04 -14.78 -3.17
C GLN A 137 -1.06 -13.89 -4.42
N MET A 138 -0.36 -12.76 -4.41
CA MET A 138 -0.51 -11.72 -5.45
C MET A 138 0.74 -11.48 -6.29
N TYR A 139 1.89 -12.07 -5.92
CA TYR A 139 3.22 -11.81 -6.50
C TYR A 139 4.14 -13.03 -6.38
#